data_AF-A0A7S2N2U4-F1
#
_entry.id   AF-A0A7S2N2U4-F1
#
_cell.length_a   1.000
_cell.length_b   1.000
_cell.length_c   1.000
_cell.angle_alpha   90.00
_cell.angle_beta   90.00
_cell.angle_gamma   90.00
#
_symmetry.space_group_name_H-M   'P 1'
#
loop_
_entity.id
_entity.type
_entity.pdbx_description
1 polymer ?
#
loop_
_entity_poly.entity_id
_entity_poly.type
_entity_poly.pdbx_seq_one_letter_code
_entity_poly.pdbx_strand_id
1 'polypeptide(L)'
;TLVAMCSIVWLLRVVAVVRRRHAAQPSGAPPVHTMAVLGSGGHTAEMIKLLESLSLEIYSPRHYVLARTDQTSAQKIEDFEAQARAAGRSTKPQFELLRLPRSREVGQSYVTSIFST
;
A
#
# COMPACT_ATOMS: atom_id res chain seq x y z
N THR A 1 -26.84 -12.49 37.08
CA THR A 1 -27.57 -11.81 35.99
C THR A 1 -26.81 -10.60 35.46
N LEU A 2 -26.34 -9.68 36.31
CA LEU A 2 -25.55 -8.50 35.89
C LEU A 2 -24.29 -8.86 35.08
N VAL A 3 -23.49 -9.81 35.58
CA VAL A 3 -22.25 -10.27 34.90
C VAL A 3 -22.56 -10.85 33.51
N ALA A 4 -23.60 -11.68 33.41
CA ALA A 4 -24.04 -12.24 32.13
C ALA A 4 -24.52 -11.15 31.14
N MET A 5 -25.22 -10.13 31.65
CA MET A 5 -25.67 -8.99 30.84
C MET A 5 -24.48 -8.16 30.33
N CYS A 6 -23.49 -7.89 31.17
CA CYS A 6 -22.25 -7.21 30.78
C CYS A 6 -21.47 -7.99 29.72
N SER A 7 -21.33 -9.31 29.88
CA SER A 7 -20.64 -10.17 28.91
C SER A 7 -21.35 -10.20 27.55
N ILE A 8 -22.68 -10.22 27.52
CA ILE A 8 -23.47 -10.16 26.28
C ILE A 8 -23.27 -8.82 25.58
N VAL A 9 -23.33 -7.70 26.31
CA VAL A 9 -23.11 -6.36 25.73
C VAL A 9 -21.69 -6.24 25.18
N TRP A 10 -20.68 -6.76 25.89
CA TRP A 10 -19.30 -6.78 25.41
C TRP A 10 -19.16 -7.62 24.14
N LEU A 11 -19.74 -8.83 24.10
CA LEU A 11 -19.72 -9.69 22.92
C LEU A 11 -20.39 -9.01 21.73
N LEU A 12 -21.57 -8.41 21.92
CA LEU A 12 -22.28 -7.66 20.89
C LEU A 12 -21.46 -6.47 20.38
N ARG A 13 -20.76 -5.75 21.27
CA ARG A 13 -19.85 -4.65 20.90
C ARG A 13 -18.67 -5.17 20.09
N VAL A 14 -18.02 -6.26 20.52
CA VAL A 14 -16.91 -6.89 19.79
C VAL A 14 -17.36 -7.32 18.39
N VAL A 15 -18.48 -8.03 18.28
CA VAL A 15 -19.05 -8.46 17.00
C VAL A 15 -19.40 -7.26 16.12
N ALA A 16 -20.00 -6.20 16.68
CA ALA A 16 -20.33 -4.99 15.94
C ALA A 16 -19.09 -4.26 15.42
N VAL A 17 -18.02 -4.16 16.22
CA VAL A 17 -16.75 -3.53 15.81
C VAL A 17 -16.07 -4.34 14.72
N VAL A 18 -16.01 -5.67 14.86
CA VAL A 18 -15.43 -6.55 13.84
C VAL A 18 -16.22 -6.45 12.53
N ARG A 19 -17.56 -6.48 12.59
CA ARG A 19 -18.41 -6.32 11.40
C ARG A 19 -18.25 -4.95 10.74
N ARG A 20 -18.09 -3.86 11.52
CA ARG A 20 -17.85 -2.52 10.98
C ARG A 20 -16.49 -2.37 10.30
N ARG A 21 -15.45 -3.05 10.80
CA ARG A 21 -14.13 -3.07 10.14
C ARG A 21 -14.17 -3.78 8.77
N HIS A 22 -15.03 -4.78 8.63
CA HIS A 22 -15.24 -5.50 7.37
C HIS A 22 -16.31 -4.89 6.47
N ALA A 23 -17.06 -3.88 6.94
CA ALA A 23 -17.90 -3.09 6.06
C ALA A 23 -16.97 -2.27 5.16
N ALA A 24 -16.69 -2.82 3.97
CA ALA A 24 -16.12 -2.06 2.87
C ALA A 24 -16.94 -0.77 2.68
N GLN A 25 -16.31 0.30 2.16
CA GLN A 25 -17.00 1.56 1.91
C GLN A 25 -18.38 1.31 1.29
N PRO A 26 -19.41 2.08 1.69
CA PRO A 26 -20.75 1.95 1.12
C PRO A 26 -20.64 2.00 -0.41
N SER A 27 -21.20 0.98 -1.06
CA SER A 27 -21.25 0.87 -2.52
C SER A 27 -21.78 2.16 -3.12
N GLY A 28 -20.91 2.94 -3.76
CA GLY A 28 -21.24 4.25 -4.34
C GLY A 28 -20.45 5.44 -3.81
N ALA A 29 -19.58 5.28 -2.80
CA ALA A 29 -18.63 6.31 -2.43
C ALA A 29 -17.66 6.63 -3.60
N PRO A 30 -17.29 7.90 -3.82
CA PRO A 30 -16.34 8.24 -4.86
C PRO A 30 -14.96 7.64 -4.56
N PRO A 31 -14.18 7.27 -5.59
CA PRO A 31 -12.82 6.77 -5.42
C PRO A 31 -11.94 7.74 -4.63
N VAL A 32 -11.03 7.18 -3.82
CA VAL A 32 -10.08 7.91 -3.00
C VAL A 32 -8.74 8.00 -3.73
N HIS A 33 -8.36 9.21 -4.12
CA HIS A 33 -7.03 9.49 -4.65
C HIS A 33 -5.96 9.05 -3.66
N THR A 34 -5.05 8.20 -4.12
CA THR A 34 -4.04 7.59 -3.26
C THR A 34 -2.65 7.90 -3.80
N MET A 35 -1.73 8.26 -2.90
CA MET A 35 -0.32 8.45 -3.22
C MET A 35 0.53 7.55 -2.33
N ALA A 36 1.43 6.77 -2.94
CA ALA A 36 2.37 5.93 -2.23
C ALA A 36 3.80 6.39 -2.55
N VAL A 37 4.55 6.75 -1.52
CA VAL A 37 5.95 7.13 -1.63
C VAL A 37 6.82 5.91 -1.37
N LEU A 38 7.61 5.53 -2.37
CA LEU A 38 8.37 4.30 -2.40
C LEU A 38 9.82 4.55 -1.97
N GLY A 39 10.30 3.75 -1.03
CA GLY A 39 11.71 3.69 -0.65
C GLY A 39 12.43 2.55 -1.38
N SER A 40 13.68 2.75 -1.80
CA SER A 40 14.43 1.73 -2.53
C SER A 40 14.68 0.45 -1.72
N GLY A 41 14.66 -0.70 -2.39
CA GLY A 41 15.02 -1.99 -1.79
C GLY A 41 13.86 -2.65 -1.03
N GLY A 42 14.09 -2.98 0.26
CA GLY A 42 13.12 -3.70 1.11
C GLY A 42 11.85 -2.91 1.40
N HIS A 43 11.96 -1.59 1.57
CA HIS A 43 10.81 -0.74 1.86
C HIS A 43 9.75 -0.71 0.75
N THR A 44 10.17 -0.79 -0.52
CA THR A 44 9.21 -0.94 -1.63
C THR A 44 8.45 -2.26 -1.53
N ALA A 45 9.11 -3.36 -1.15
CA ALA A 45 8.43 -4.64 -1.00
C ALA A 45 7.39 -4.60 0.13
N GLU A 46 7.72 -3.97 1.25
CA GLU A 46 6.77 -3.74 2.35
C GLU A 46 5.58 -2.88 1.91
N MET A 47 5.83 -1.81 1.15
CA MET A 47 4.78 -0.95 0.62
C MET A 47 3.87 -1.69 -0.35
N ILE A 48 4.42 -2.50 -1.26
CA ILE A 48 3.63 -3.32 -2.19
C ILE A 48 2.74 -4.29 -1.42
N LYS A 49 3.27 -4.95 -0.38
CA LYS A 49 2.48 -5.85 0.47
C LYS A 49 1.32 -5.14 1.18
N LEU A 50 1.48 -3.87 1.56
CA LEU A 50 0.38 -3.06 2.08
C LEU A 50 -0.66 -2.79 0.98
N LEU A 51 -0.22 -2.39 -0.21
CA LEU A 51 -1.09 -2.11 -1.35
C LEU A 51 -1.89 -3.34 -1.80
N GLU A 52 -1.33 -4.54 -1.68
CA GLU A 52 -2.02 -5.81 -1.96
C GLU A 52 -3.28 -6.02 -1.11
N SER A 53 -3.29 -5.49 0.12
CA SER A 53 -4.42 -5.58 1.04
C SER A 53 -5.51 -4.53 0.78
N LEU A 54 -5.24 -3.54 -0.08
CA LEU A 54 -6.16 -2.46 -0.40
C LEU A 54 -7.02 -2.79 -1.62
N SER A 55 -8.27 -2.29 -1.63
CA SER A 55 -9.13 -2.36 -2.81
C SER A 55 -8.69 -1.33 -3.84
N LEU A 56 -8.12 -1.78 -4.96
CA LEU A 56 -7.66 -0.90 -6.03
C LEU A 56 -8.79 -0.20 -6.79
N GLU A 57 -10.04 -0.62 -6.61
CA GLU A 57 -11.20 0.10 -7.15
C GLU A 57 -11.58 1.30 -6.29
N ILE A 58 -11.46 1.15 -4.96
CA ILE A 58 -11.71 2.23 -4.00
C ILE A 58 -10.55 3.24 -4.01
N TYR A 59 -9.32 2.76 -3.98
CA TYR A 59 -8.13 3.59 -3.93
C TYR A 59 -7.61 3.86 -5.33
N SER A 60 -8.26 4.80 -6.02
CA SER A 60 -8.00 5.13 -7.42
C SER A 60 -8.23 6.62 -7.69
N PRO A 61 -7.41 7.28 -8.54
CA PRO A 61 -6.16 6.79 -9.11
C PRO A 61 -5.02 6.74 -8.10
N ARG A 62 -4.00 5.93 -8.40
CA ARG A 62 -2.81 5.69 -7.55
C ARG A 62 -1.59 6.38 -8.13
N HIS A 63 -0.94 7.22 -7.34
CA HIS A 63 0.30 7.89 -7.73
C HIS A 63 1.47 7.28 -6.96
N TYR A 64 2.40 6.67 -7.67
CA TYR A 64 3.59 6.05 -7.11
C TYR A 64 4.76 7.00 -7.24
N VAL A 65 5.23 7.54 -6.12
CA VAL A 65 6.37 8.44 -6.08
C VAL A 65 7.62 7.63 -5.79
N LEU A 66 8.60 7.68 -6.69
CA LEU A 66 9.87 6.96 -6.54
C LEU A 66 11.06 7.82 -6.95
N ALA A 67 12.24 7.41 -6.48
CA ALA A 67 13.49 8.03 -6.87
C ALA A 67 13.83 7.78 -8.36
N ARG A 68 14.32 8.80 -9.07
CA ARG A 68 14.69 8.69 -10.50
C ARG A 68 15.66 7.54 -10.79
N THR A 69 16.58 7.28 -9.86
CA THR A 69 17.61 6.24 -9.96
C THR A 69 17.15 4.85 -9.49
N ASP A 70 15.91 4.72 -8.98
CA ASP A 70 15.37 3.47 -8.45
C ASP A 70 14.52 2.74 -9.51
N GLN A 71 15.20 2.13 -10.48
CA GLN A 71 14.55 1.38 -11.55
C GLN A 71 13.92 0.08 -11.05
N THR A 72 14.52 -0.56 -10.04
CA THR A 72 14.02 -1.82 -9.48
C THR A 72 12.65 -1.64 -8.84
N SER A 73 12.44 -0.56 -8.09
CA SER A 73 11.13 -0.28 -7.49
C SER A 73 10.08 0.08 -8.53
N ALA A 74 10.46 0.79 -9.62
CA ALA A 74 9.56 1.04 -10.74
C ALA A 74 9.05 -0.26 -11.37
N GLN A 75 9.95 -1.19 -11.69
CA GLN A 75 9.57 -2.49 -12.27
C GLN A 75 8.63 -3.28 -11.35
N LYS A 76 8.93 -3.32 -10.04
CA LYS A 76 8.08 -4.04 -9.08
C LYS A 76 6.64 -3.51 -9.02
N ILE A 77 6.47 -2.20 -9.18
CA ILE A 77 5.14 -1.57 -9.18
C ILE A 77 4.39 -1.86 -10.48
N GLU A 78 5.08 -1.80 -11.61
CA GLU A 78 4.52 -2.18 -12.90
C GLU A 78 4.06 -3.64 -12.88
N ASP A 79 4.89 -4.54 -12.35
CA ASP A 79 4.55 -5.96 -12.17
C ASP A 79 3.35 -6.13 -11.24
N PHE A 80 3.29 -5.39 -10.12
CA PHE A 80 2.17 -5.41 -9.19
C PHE A 80 0.85 -4.97 -9.85
N GLU A 81 0.83 -3.85 -10.58
CA GLU A 81 -0.37 -3.37 -11.27
C GLU A 81 -0.78 -4.33 -12.40
N ALA A 82 0.18 -4.92 -13.12
CA ALA A 82 -0.09 -5.93 -14.15
C ALA A 82 -0.72 -7.19 -13.56
N GLN A 83 -0.18 -7.70 -12.44
CA GLN A 83 -0.73 -8.85 -11.73
C GLN A 83 -2.11 -8.55 -11.14
N ALA A 84 -2.30 -7.36 -10.59
CA ALA A 84 -3.59 -6.92 -10.08
C ALA A 84 -4.66 -6.85 -11.17
N ARG A 85 -4.29 -6.37 -12.36
CA ARG A 85 -5.17 -6.37 -13.53
C ARG A 85 -5.48 -7.78 -14.01
N ALA A 86 -4.48 -8.65 -14.12
CA ALA A 86 -4.68 -10.05 -14.52
C ALA A 86 -5.59 -10.82 -13.55
N ALA A 87 -5.49 -10.52 -12.25
CA ALA A 87 -6.36 -11.09 -11.21
C ALA A 87 -7.75 -10.44 -11.14
N GLY A 88 -8.08 -9.48 -12.01
CA GLY A 88 -9.37 -8.78 -12.00
C GLY A 88 -9.58 -7.83 -10.82
N ARG A 89 -8.54 -7.50 -10.05
CA ARG A 89 -8.62 -6.57 -8.91
C ARG A 89 -8.67 -5.10 -9.33
N SER A 90 -8.41 -4.81 -10.60
CA SER A 90 -8.40 -3.48 -11.18
C SER A 90 -8.91 -3.55 -12.62
N THR A 91 -10.06 -2.93 -12.88
CA THR A 91 -10.70 -2.95 -14.22
C THR A 91 -10.07 -1.96 -15.20
N LYS A 92 -9.44 -0.89 -14.70
CA LYS A 92 -8.80 0.16 -15.52
C LYS A 92 -7.43 0.52 -14.94
N PRO A 93 -6.40 0.73 -15.78
CA PRO A 93 -5.09 1.19 -15.31
C PRO A 93 -5.22 2.66 -14.90
N GLN A 94 -5.50 2.89 -13.61
CA GLN A 94 -5.59 4.21 -13.01
C GLN A 94 -4.40 4.40 -12.08
N PHE A 95 -3.19 4.38 -12.63
CA PHE A 95 -1.99 4.67 -11.87
C PHE A 95 -0.98 5.48 -12.68
N GLU A 96 -0.11 6.21 -11.96
CA GLU A 96 0.96 7.02 -12.53
C GLU A 96 2.25 6.84 -11.72
N LEU A 97 3.40 6.74 -12.39
CA LEU A 97 4.72 6.74 -11.77
C LEU A 97 5.33 8.14 -11.82
N LEU A 98 5.47 8.76 -10.65
CA LEU A 98 6.09 10.06 -10.46
C LEU A 98 7.55 9.88 -10.01
N ARG A 99 8.49 10.38 -10.81
CA ARG A 99 9.93 10.26 -10.52
C ARG A 99 10.48 11.55 -9.93
N LEU A 100 10.99 11.47 -8.70
CA LEU A 100 11.65 12.58 -8.01
C LEU A 100 13.17 12.37 -7.89
N PRO A 101 13.98 13.44 -7.82
CA PRO A 101 15.40 13.30 -7.51
C PRO A 101 15.58 12.68 -6.10
N ARG A 102 16.63 11.86 -5.91
CA ARG A 102 16.96 11.37 -4.57
C ARG A 102 17.44 12.52 -3.69
N SER A 103 17.04 12.48 -2.42
CA SER A 103 17.54 13.40 -1.39
C SER A 103 19.06 13.24 -1.14
N ARG A 104 19.60 12.01 -1.27
CA ARG A 104 21.02 11.71 -1.15
C ARG A 104 21.45 10.66 -2.18
N GLU A 105 22.48 10.95 -2.95
CA GLU A 105 23.20 9.96 -3.75
C GLU A 105 24.52 9.63 -3.05
N VAL A 106 24.67 8.38 -2.62
CA VAL A 106 25.88 7.91 -1.95
C VAL A 106 26.87 7.54 -3.05
N GLY A 107 27.79 8.46 -3.36
CA GLY A 107 28.89 8.23 -4.30
C GLY A 107 30.04 7.37 -3.75
N GLN A 108 29.84 6.71 -2.61
CA GLN A 108 30.83 5.79 -2.05
C GLN A 108 30.82 4.48 -2.85
N SER A 109 32.02 4.01 -3.19
CA SER A 109 32.17 2.67 -3.76
C SER A 109 31.78 1.61 -2.74
N TYR A 110 31.27 0.47 -3.22
CA TYR A 110 30.89 -0.66 -2.34
C TYR A 110 32.07 -1.14 -1.49
N VAL A 111 33.30 -1.08 -2.01
CA VAL A 111 34.53 -1.50 -1.30
C VAL A 111 34.85 -0.57 -0.13
N THR A 112 34.71 0.75 -0.32
CA THR A 112 35.04 1.74 0.71
C THR A 112 33.96 1.85 1.79
N SER A 113 32.72 1.44 1.47
CA SER A 113 31.63 1.38 2.44
C SER A 113 31.89 0.41 3.60
N ILE A 114 32.68 -0.65 3.38
CA ILE A 114 33.01 -1.63 4.44
C ILE A 114 33.83 -0.99 5.56
N PHE A 115 34.71 -0.04 5.23
CA PHE A 115 35.56 0.65 6.20
C PHE A 115 34.91 1.86 6.86
N SER A 116 33.75 2.31 6.36
CA SER A 116 33.01 3.44 6.92
C SER A 116 31.73 3.02 7.64
N THR A 117 31.50 1.72 7.82
CA THR A 117 30.39 1.18 8.61
C THR A 117 30.92 0.78 9.98
#